data_AF-A0A2N2T030-F1
#
_entry.id   AF-A0A2N2T030-F1
#
_cell.length_a   1.000
_cell.length_b   1.000
_cell.length_c   1.000
_cell.angle_alpha   90.00
_cell.angle_beta   90.00
_cell.angle_gamma   90.00
#
_symmetry.space_group_name_H-M   'P 1'
#
loop_
_entity.id
_entity.type
_entity.pdbx_description
1 polymer ?
#
loop_
_entity_poly.entity_id
_entity_poly.type
_entity_poly.pdbx_seq_one_letter_code
_entity_poly.pdbx_strand_id
1 'polypeptide(L)'
;SSLTVLAPPGSDQFIALAIMLALLVGVIQLLLGVFKLGVIVNFLSHPVIVGFTNAAAIIIALSQVSKLFGVPMGRSEHFINDIVGMFALIGDTHLPTLAMGALAIAIMWGIKRYAPRLPGVLIAVVVTTLLSWSIGFERNASGTPEQIADPELRAVVQQGMGAAQRVNELNSQIAQKTVALKAAHKAAGNDDSGIVQMDAELALLQIDLRDAETAYNQKKTALRHLQVVRSTDASGATLAIYPADKAPQDLALDETRYRLNKLRANGFHLMGGGEVVGAIPEGLPSVQMPRFSLDALGSLLSAALVISLVGFMEAISIAKAVAARTRQRIDPNQELIGQGLANVVGSFTQAFPVSGSFSRTAVNMNSGARTGMSSVITALIVLVALLFLTPLLYHLPQAVL
;
A
#
# COMPACT_ATOMS: atom_id res chain seq x y z
N SER A 1 3.69 6.22 7.59
CA SER A 1 2.62 7.12 7.11
C SER A 1 2.01 7.78 8.33
N SER A 2 1.59 9.04 8.30
CA SER A 2 1.04 9.70 9.51
C SER A 2 -0.14 8.93 10.14
N LEU A 3 -0.86 8.16 9.33
CA LEU A 3 -1.96 7.30 9.75
C LEU A 3 -1.51 6.04 10.51
N THR A 4 -0.29 5.52 10.27
CA THR A 4 0.17 4.27 10.89
C THR A 4 0.48 4.42 12.38
N VAL A 5 0.68 5.67 12.83
CA VAL A 5 0.81 6.02 14.25
C VAL A 5 -0.55 5.95 14.97
N LEU A 6 -1.65 6.10 14.23
CA LEU A 6 -3.00 6.18 14.80
C LEU A 6 -3.79 4.88 14.64
N ALA A 7 -3.50 4.09 13.60
CA ALA A 7 -4.16 2.81 13.36
C ALA A 7 -3.25 1.85 12.56
N PRO A 8 -3.29 0.54 12.85
CA PRO A 8 -2.58 -0.47 12.07
C PRO A 8 -3.03 -0.46 10.59
N PRO A 9 -2.11 -0.53 9.60
CA PRO A 9 -2.46 -0.62 8.20
C PRO A 9 -3.48 -1.72 7.90
N GLY A 10 -4.50 -1.41 7.10
CA GLY A 10 -5.53 -2.39 6.70
C GLY A 10 -6.61 -2.67 7.75
N SER A 11 -6.52 -2.08 8.95
CA SER A 11 -7.64 -2.10 9.91
C SER A 11 -8.80 -1.20 9.44
N ASP A 12 -10.02 -1.51 9.87
CA ASP A 12 -11.19 -0.66 9.60
C ASP A 12 -11.00 0.78 10.08
N GLN A 13 -10.29 0.94 11.20
CA GLN A 13 -9.95 2.26 11.74
C GLN A 13 -8.96 3.01 10.84
N PHE A 14 -7.97 2.32 10.25
CA PHE A 14 -7.05 2.92 9.28
C PHE A 14 -7.78 3.41 8.04
N ILE A 15 -8.71 2.60 7.51
CA ILE A 15 -9.55 2.98 6.37
C ILE A 15 -10.41 4.20 6.72
N ALA A 16 -11.06 4.20 7.89
CA ALA A 16 -11.87 5.33 8.35
C ALA A 16 -11.06 6.63 8.51
N LEU A 17 -9.85 6.56 9.09
CA LEU A 17 -8.95 7.71 9.23
C LEU A 17 -8.44 8.21 7.87
N ALA A 18 -8.17 7.32 6.92
CA ALA A 18 -7.78 7.70 5.57
C ALA A 18 -8.89 8.45 4.81
N ILE A 19 -10.13 8.00 4.96
CA ILE A 19 -11.32 8.66 4.39
C ILE A 19 -11.54 10.04 5.04
N MET A 20 -11.40 10.13 6.37
CA MET A 20 -11.47 11.41 7.09
C MET A 20 -10.36 12.36 6.66
N LEU A 21 -9.15 11.85 6.43
CA LEU A 21 -8.05 12.64 5.90
C LEU A 21 -8.35 13.17 4.49
N ALA A 22 -8.97 12.37 3.62
CA ALA A 22 -9.41 12.82 2.30
C ALA A 22 -10.42 13.97 2.40
N LEU A 23 -11.40 13.86 3.31
CA LEU A 23 -12.36 14.93 3.57
C LEU A 23 -11.66 16.21 4.06
N LEU A 24 -10.76 16.12 5.03
CA LEU A 24 -10.03 17.27 5.57
C LEU A 24 -9.16 17.94 4.51
N VAL A 25 -8.42 17.16 3.73
CA VAL A 25 -7.64 17.66 2.59
C VAL A 25 -8.55 18.41 1.61
N GLY A 26 -9.71 17.83 1.28
CA GLY A 26 -10.67 18.44 0.38
C GLY A 26 -11.25 19.76 0.91
N VAL A 27 -11.64 19.79 2.18
CA VAL A 27 -12.14 21.01 2.83
C VAL A 27 -11.06 22.09 2.87
N ILE A 28 -9.83 21.75 3.23
CA ILE A 28 -8.71 22.72 3.25
C ILE A 28 -8.47 23.28 1.85
N GLN A 29 -8.35 22.43 0.83
CA GLN A 29 -8.14 22.88 -0.55
C GLN A 29 -9.29 23.75 -1.05
N LEU A 30 -10.53 23.38 -0.75
CA LEU A 30 -11.72 24.15 -1.11
C LEU A 30 -11.68 25.53 -0.45
N LEU A 31 -11.38 25.62 0.85
CA LEU A 31 -11.24 26.88 1.57
C LEU A 31 -10.11 27.74 0.99
N LEU A 32 -8.93 27.16 0.76
CA LEU A 32 -7.81 27.88 0.13
C LEU A 32 -8.21 28.44 -1.25
N GLY A 33 -8.93 27.68 -2.05
CA GLY A 33 -9.40 28.12 -3.37
C GLY A 33 -10.44 29.23 -3.28
N VAL A 34 -11.46 29.08 -2.43
CA VAL A 34 -12.53 30.07 -2.24
C VAL A 34 -11.98 31.39 -1.70
N PHE A 35 -11.04 31.34 -0.75
CA PHE A 35 -10.36 32.52 -0.22
C PHE A 35 -9.24 33.08 -1.11
N LYS A 36 -9.09 32.53 -2.33
CA LYS A 36 -8.09 32.97 -3.32
C LYS A 36 -6.64 32.88 -2.84
N LEU A 37 -6.35 31.90 -1.99
CA LEU A 37 -5.02 31.62 -1.43
C LEU A 37 -4.12 30.81 -2.37
N GLY A 38 -4.54 30.58 -3.62
CA GLY A 38 -3.70 29.94 -4.65
C GLY A 38 -2.43 30.72 -4.99
N VAL A 39 -2.33 31.99 -4.57
CA VAL A 39 -1.11 32.82 -4.67
C VAL A 39 0.07 32.18 -3.93
N ILE A 40 -0.18 31.34 -2.91
CA ILE A 40 0.87 30.62 -2.15
C ILE A 40 1.82 29.85 -3.10
N VAL A 41 1.32 29.36 -4.23
CA VAL A 41 2.13 28.63 -5.23
C VAL A 41 3.22 29.50 -5.85
N ASN A 42 3.01 30.81 -5.94
CA ASN A 42 3.99 31.71 -6.55
C ASN A 42 5.23 31.90 -5.66
N PHE A 43 5.17 31.51 -4.39
CA PHE A 43 6.32 31.55 -3.48
C PHE A 43 7.20 30.29 -3.53
N LEU A 44 6.81 29.29 -4.34
CA LEU A 44 7.59 28.07 -4.49
C LEU A 44 8.56 28.20 -5.65
N SER A 45 9.83 28.04 -5.34
CA SER A 45 10.87 28.06 -6.36
C SER A 45 10.84 26.77 -7.19
N HIS A 46 11.15 26.90 -8.48
CA HIS A 46 11.26 25.75 -9.38
C HIS A 46 12.21 24.64 -8.85
N PRO A 47 13.38 24.97 -8.25
CA PRO A 47 14.25 23.96 -7.64
C PRO A 47 13.60 23.10 -6.55
N VAL A 48 12.73 23.68 -5.72
CA VAL A 48 12.04 22.94 -4.65
C VAL A 48 11.10 21.89 -5.24
N ILE A 49 10.35 22.25 -6.27
CA ILE A 49 9.39 21.36 -6.95
C ILE A 49 10.13 20.19 -7.62
N VAL A 50 11.24 20.47 -8.30
CA VAL A 50 12.07 19.44 -8.94
C VAL A 50 12.70 18.52 -7.90
N GLY A 51 13.26 19.08 -6.82
CA GLY A 51 13.83 18.30 -5.73
C GLY A 51 12.81 17.36 -5.08
N PHE A 52 11.61 17.89 -4.77
CA PHE A 52 10.51 17.11 -4.22
C PHE A 52 10.07 15.97 -5.15
N THR A 53 9.85 16.27 -6.44
CA THR A 53 9.38 15.28 -7.43
C THR A 53 10.40 14.15 -7.61
N ASN A 54 11.70 14.48 -7.67
CA ASN A 54 12.76 13.48 -7.79
C ASN A 54 12.86 12.61 -6.52
N ALA A 55 12.76 13.20 -5.33
CA ALA A 55 12.77 12.44 -4.08
C ALA A 55 11.56 11.50 -3.99
N ALA A 56 10.36 11.99 -4.31
CA ALA A 56 9.15 11.17 -4.35
C ALA A 56 9.28 10.02 -5.36
N ALA A 57 9.83 10.28 -6.56
CA ALA A 57 10.06 9.26 -7.57
C ALA A 57 11.04 8.16 -7.08
N ILE A 58 12.13 8.53 -6.42
CA ILE A 58 13.10 7.58 -5.83
C ILE A 58 12.44 6.74 -4.74
N ILE A 59 11.67 7.38 -3.84
CA ILE A 59 10.97 6.67 -2.75
C ILE A 59 9.96 5.67 -3.32
N ILE A 60 9.16 6.10 -4.29
CA ILE A 60 8.18 5.24 -4.96
C ILE A 60 8.88 4.08 -5.65
N ALA A 61 9.92 4.36 -6.45
CA ALA A 61 10.67 3.34 -7.18
C ALA A 61 11.24 2.28 -6.24
N LEU A 62 11.94 2.70 -5.18
CA LEU A 62 12.49 1.77 -4.19
C LEU A 62 11.38 0.93 -3.53
N SER A 63 10.25 1.55 -3.20
CA SER A 63 9.14 0.84 -2.57
C SER A 63 8.47 -0.22 -3.46
N GLN A 64 8.69 -0.19 -4.79
CA GLN A 64 8.24 -1.24 -5.71
C GLN A 64 9.28 -2.34 -5.91
N VAL A 65 10.55 -2.11 -5.58
CA VAL A 65 11.62 -3.09 -5.80
C VAL A 65 11.34 -4.38 -5.03
N SER A 66 10.86 -4.31 -3.79
CA SER A 66 10.51 -5.51 -3.01
C SER A 66 9.46 -6.40 -3.70
N LYS A 67 8.49 -5.80 -4.39
CA LYS A 67 7.49 -6.52 -5.19
C LYS A 67 8.10 -7.16 -6.43
N LEU A 68 9.00 -6.45 -7.11
CA LEU A 68 9.70 -6.96 -8.29
C LEU A 68 10.55 -8.19 -7.98
N PHE A 69 11.25 -8.17 -6.84
CA PHE A 69 12.05 -9.30 -6.36
C PHE A 69 11.22 -10.40 -5.68
N GLY A 70 9.94 -10.14 -5.41
CA GLY A 70 9.03 -11.08 -4.75
C GLY A 70 9.41 -11.38 -3.31
N VAL A 71 10.06 -10.44 -2.61
CA VAL A 71 10.52 -10.65 -1.23
C VAL A 71 9.66 -9.83 -0.26
N PRO A 72 9.04 -10.46 0.76
CA PRO A 72 8.16 -9.78 1.70
C PRO A 72 8.96 -8.89 2.66
N MET A 73 9.06 -7.62 2.32
CA MET A 73 9.70 -6.58 3.12
C MET A 73 8.66 -5.73 3.85
N GLY A 74 8.81 -5.55 5.16
CA GLY A 74 8.05 -4.55 5.92
C GLY A 74 8.56 -3.14 5.61
N ARG A 75 7.72 -2.12 5.76
CA ARG A 75 8.17 -0.71 5.71
C ARG A 75 8.59 -0.28 7.10
N SER A 76 9.79 0.28 7.23
CA SER A 76 10.26 0.90 8.47
C SER A 76 9.95 2.40 8.49
N GLU A 77 10.15 3.03 9.64
CA GLU A 77 10.04 4.50 9.77
C GLU A 77 11.14 5.25 9.01
N HIS A 78 12.28 4.58 8.76
CA HIS A 78 13.43 5.17 8.11
C HIS A 78 13.67 4.53 6.75
N PHE A 79 13.39 5.28 5.69
CA PHE A 79 13.60 4.86 4.30
C PHE A 79 15.00 4.28 4.01
N ILE A 80 16.04 4.77 4.70
CA ILE A 80 17.41 4.24 4.56
C ILE A 80 17.50 2.78 5.02
N ASN A 81 16.80 2.41 6.09
CA ASN A 81 16.76 1.04 6.57
C ASN A 81 16.03 0.13 5.57
N ASP A 82 15.02 0.65 4.87
CA ASP A 82 14.34 -0.07 3.78
C ASP A 82 15.30 -0.30 2.59
N ILE A 83 16.17 0.67 2.27
CA ILE A 83 17.21 0.48 1.24
C ILE A 83 18.17 -0.64 1.65
N VAL A 84 18.76 -0.52 2.85
CA VAL A 84 19.80 -1.46 3.32
C VAL A 84 19.21 -2.86 3.47
N GLY A 85 18.00 -2.99 4.03
CA GLY A 85 17.32 -4.26 4.14
C GLY A 85 17.01 -4.87 2.77
N MET A 86 16.67 -4.07 1.76
CA MET A 86 16.43 -4.58 0.42
C MET A 86 17.70 -5.20 -0.17
N PHE A 87 18.87 -4.58 0.01
CA PHE A 87 20.15 -5.14 -0.45
C PHE A 87 20.50 -6.45 0.27
N ALA A 88 20.19 -6.57 1.56
CA ALA A 88 20.38 -7.81 2.31
C ALA A 88 19.44 -8.94 1.81
N LEU A 89 18.29 -8.59 1.24
CA LEU A 89 17.25 -9.54 0.81
C LEU A 89 17.39 -9.98 -0.67
N ILE A 90 18.39 -9.47 -1.42
CA ILE A 90 18.61 -9.85 -2.83
C ILE A 90 18.86 -11.36 -2.98
N GLY A 91 19.46 -12.03 -1.99
CA GLY A 91 19.67 -13.48 -2.02
C GLY A 91 18.36 -14.30 -2.03
N ASP A 92 17.28 -13.73 -1.50
CA ASP A 92 15.99 -14.42 -1.33
C ASP A 92 15.02 -14.23 -2.50
N THR A 93 15.52 -13.67 -3.60
CA THR A 93 14.72 -13.33 -4.79
C THR A 93 13.88 -14.50 -5.29
N HIS A 94 12.58 -14.26 -5.49
CA HIS A 94 11.71 -15.20 -6.17
C HIS A 94 11.87 -15.04 -7.69
N LEU A 95 12.75 -15.84 -8.29
CA LEU A 95 13.11 -15.74 -9.72
C LEU A 95 11.91 -15.73 -10.68
N PRO A 96 10.85 -16.56 -10.50
CA PRO A 96 9.66 -16.47 -11.35
C PRO A 96 8.96 -15.11 -11.27
N THR A 97 8.90 -14.50 -10.07
CA THR A 97 8.32 -13.16 -9.89
C THR A 97 9.17 -12.09 -10.57
N LEU A 98 10.49 -12.17 -10.42
CA LEU A 98 11.42 -11.28 -11.11
C LEU A 98 11.28 -11.40 -12.63
N ALA A 99 11.14 -12.62 -13.16
CA ALA A 99 10.94 -12.86 -14.58
C ALA A 99 9.62 -12.24 -15.08
N MET A 100 8.52 -12.34 -14.33
CA MET A 100 7.25 -11.71 -14.70
C MET A 100 7.36 -10.18 -14.74
N GLY A 101 8.02 -9.57 -13.77
CA GLY A 101 8.24 -8.12 -13.75
C GLY A 101 9.21 -7.65 -14.85
N ALA A 102 10.29 -8.38 -15.09
CA ALA A 102 11.22 -8.11 -16.19
C ALA A 102 10.54 -8.23 -17.56
N LEU A 103 9.67 -9.24 -17.73
CA LEU A 103 8.84 -9.40 -18.92
C LEU A 103 7.89 -8.21 -19.11
N ALA A 104 7.21 -7.76 -18.05
CA ALA A 104 6.35 -6.58 -18.12
C ALA A 104 7.12 -5.32 -18.55
N ILE A 105 8.31 -5.09 -17.97
CA ILE A 105 9.18 -3.97 -18.35
C ILE A 105 9.60 -4.10 -19.82
N ALA A 106 10.01 -5.29 -20.26
CA ALA A 106 10.41 -5.54 -21.65
C ALA A 106 9.26 -5.28 -22.63
N ILE A 107 8.03 -5.70 -22.31
CA ILE A 107 6.83 -5.43 -23.12
C ILE A 107 6.56 -3.93 -23.18
N MET A 108 6.52 -3.24 -22.03
CA MET A 108 6.26 -1.80 -21.97
C MET A 108 7.31 -1.00 -22.75
N TRP A 109 8.59 -1.34 -22.59
CA TRP A 109 9.70 -0.69 -23.28
C TRP A 109 9.70 -0.99 -24.78
N GLY A 110 9.48 -2.25 -25.16
CA GLY A 110 9.40 -2.68 -26.56
C GLY A 110 8.25 -1.99 -27.30
N ILE A 111 7.05 -1.96 -26.72
CA ILE A 111 5.91 -1.27 -27.32
C ILE A 111 6.17 0.23 -27.42
N LYS A 112 6.73 0.85 -26.37
CA LYS A 112 7.11 2.27 -26.40
C LYS A 112 8.13 2.57 -27.51
N ARG A 113 9.02 1.63 -27.84
CA ARG A 113 10.05 1.80 -28.87
C ARG A 113 9.53 1.57 -30.29
N TYR A 114 8.74 0.52 -30.51
CA TYR A 114 8.36 0.07 -31.86
C TYR A 114 6.93 0.42 -32.26
N ALA A 115 6.00 0.51 -31.31
CA ALA A 115 4.59 0.80 -31.55
C ALA A 115 4.04 1.80 -30.50
N PRO A 116 4.56 3.03 -30.43
CA PRO A 116 4.25 3.99 -29.37
C PRO A 116 2.78 4.44 -29.31
N ARG A 117 1.98 4.10 -30.31
CA ARG A 117 0.52 4.35 -30.34
C ARG A 117 -0.28 3.33 -29.53
N LEU A 118 0.29 2.16 -29.24
CA LEU A 118 -0.39 1.09 -28.50
C LEU A 118 -0.23 1.30 -26.98
N PRO A 119 -1.25 0.92 -26.18
CA PRO A 119 -1.22 1.06 -24.73
C PRO A 119 -0.32 0.00 -24.09
N GLY A 120 1.00 0.24 -24.08
CA GLY A 120 1.99 -0.75 -23.63
C GLY A 120 1.77 -1.30 -22.21
N VAL A 121 1.29 -0.46 -21.29
CA VAL A 121 0.95 -0.86 -19.91
C VAL A 121 -0.21 -1.86 -19.90
N LEU A 122 -1.30 -1.56 -20.61
CA LEU A 122 -2.48 -2.44 -20.67
C LEU A 122 -2.13 -3.78 -21.32
N ILE A 123 -1.31 -3.76 -22.38
CA ILE A 123 -0.86 -4.98 -23.05
C ILE A 123 0.02 -5.81 -22.11
N ALA A 124 0.95 -5.19 -21.38
CA ALA A 124 1.77 -5.90 -20.39
C ALA A 124 0.90 -6.56 -19.32
N VAL A 125 -0.10 -5.86 -18.79
CA VAL A 125 -1.08 -6.39 -17.82
C VAL A 125 -1.83 -7.59 -18.39
N VAL A 126 -2.39 -7.49 -19.60
CA VAL A 126 -3.14 -8.59 -20.23
C VAL A 126 -2.24 -9.80 -20.47
N VAL A 127 -1.07 -9.61 -21.09
CA VAL A 127 -0.15 -10.71 -21.43
C VAL A 127 0.34 -11.41 -20.18
N THR A 128 0.76 -10.67 -19.16
CA THR A 128 1.27 -11.26 -17.92
C THR A 128 0.17 -11.92 -17.09
N THR A 129 -1.06 -11.41 -17.12
CA THR A 129 -2.21 -12.05 -16.48
C THR A 129 -2.55 -13.38 -17.15
N LEU A 130 -2.61 -13.42 -18.48
CA LEU A 130 -2.86 -14.65 -19.23
C LEU A 130 -1.75 -15.69 -19.02
N LEU A 131 -0.49 -15.24 -19.04
CA LEU A 131 0.65 -16.10 -18.77
C LEU A 131 0.58 -16.67 -17.35
N SER A 132 0.35 -15.82 -16.36
CA SER A 132 0.18 -16.19 -14.94
C SER A 132 -0.91 -17.22 -14.73
N TRP A 133 -2.08 -17.02 -15.38
CA TRP A 133 -3.18 -17.98 -15.37
C TRP A 133 -2.80 -19.32 -16.02
N SER A 134 -2.20 -19.28 -17.22
CA SER A 134 -1.88 -20.49 -18.00
C SER A 134 -0.87 -21.42 -17.32
N ILE A 135 0.07 -20.87 -16.55
CA ILE A 135 1.11 -21.65 -15.86
C ILE A 135 0.73 -22.00 -14.41
N GLY A 136 -0.43 -21.54 -13.93
CA GLY A 136 -0.80 -21.65 -12.51
C GLY A 136 0.23 -20.97 -11.62
N PHE A 137 0.57 -19.72 -11.92
CA PHE A 137 1.64 -18.96 -11.25
C PHE A 137 1.36 -18.73 -9.76
N GLU A 138 0.10 -18.51 -9.40
CA GLU A 138 -0.33 -18.50 -8.01
C GLU A 138 -0.45 -19.95 -7.50
N ARG A 139 0.48 -20.36 -6.63
CA ARG A 139 0.36 -21.60 -5.86
C ARG A 139 0.40 -21.26 -4.39
N ASN A 140 -0.70 -20.71 -3.90
CA ASN A 140 -0.86 -20.30 -2.51
C ASN A 140 -1.68 -21.32 -1.73
N ALA A 141 -1.34 -21.50 -0.46
CA ALA A 141 -2.13 -22.31 0.47
C ALA A 141 -2.15 -21.63 1.84
N SER A 142 -3.18 -21.92 2.62
CA SER A 142 -3.23 -21.56 4.04
C SER A 142 -3.07 -22.79 4.90
N GLY A 143 -2.50 -22.61 6.08
CA GLY A 143 -2.41 -23.66 7.09
C GLY A 143 -2.58 -23.11 8.49
N THR A 144 -2.96 -23.99 9.42
CA THR A 144 -2.97 -23.71 10.86
C THR A 144 -1.82 -24.43 11.56
N PRO A 145 -1.37 -23.98 12.74
CA PRO A 145 -0.27 -24.62 13.46
C PRO A 145 -0.51 -26.11 13.76
N GLU A 146 -1.77 -26.50 13.95
CA GLU A 146 -2.17 -27.87 14.28
C GLU A 146 -1.90 -28.82 13.11
N GLN A 147 -1.95 -28.32 11.87
CA GLN A 147 -1.66 -29.08 10.65
C GLN A 147 -0.16 -29.29 10.42
N ILE A 148 0.73 -28.63 11.19
CA ILE A 148 2.16 -28.87 11.08
C ILE A 148 2.48 -30.17 11.81
N ALA A 149 2.92 -31.21 11.09
CA ALA A 149 3.18 -32.52 11.67
C ALA A 149 4.48 -32.57 12.47
N ASP A 150 5.51 -31.81 12.06
CA ASP A 150 6.80 -31.76 12.73
C ASP A 150 6.73 -30.86 14.00
N PRO A 151 7.02 -31.39 15.20
CA PRO A 151 6.92 -30.61 16.45
C PRO A 151 7.88 -29.43 16.54
N GLU A 152 9.06 -29.53 15.94
CA GLU A 152 10.09 -28.49 15.95
C GLU A 152 9.66 -27.30 15.07
N LEU A 153 9.24 -27.59 13.84
CA LEU A 153 8.65 -26.61 12.94
C LEU A 153 7.41 -25.97 13.54
N ARG A 154 6.53 -26.77 14.16
CA ARG A 154 5.34 -26.26 14.85
C ARG A 154 5.71 -25.26 15.95
N ALA A 155 6.70 -25.58 16.77
CA ALA A 155 7.17 -24.69 17.84
C ALA A 155 7.74 -23.38 17.28
N VAL A 156 8.54 -23.43 16.20
CA VAL A 156 9.11 -22.22 15.57
C VAL A 156 8.00 -21.35 14.96
N VAL A 157 7.02 -21.95 14.28
CA VAL A 157 5.88 -21.22 13.71
C VAL A 157 5.01 -20.59 14.81
N GLN A 158 4.71 -21.32 15.88
CA GLN A 158 3.95 -20.79 17.02
C GLN A 158 4.68 -19.64 17.71
N GLN A 159 6.01 -19.72 17.89
CA GLN A 159 6.80 -18.61 18.40
C GLN A 159 6.73 -17.38 17.48
N GLY A 160 6.83 -17.58 16.16
CA GLY A 160 6.71 -16.50 15.19
C GLY A 160 5.32 -15.85 15.18
N MET A 161 4.26 -16.66 15.31
CA MET A 161 2.88 -16.18 15.42
C MET A 161 2.65 -15.41 16.72
N GLY A 162 3.17 -15.90 17.85
CA GLY A 162 3.13 -15.20 19.13
C GLY A 162 3.84 -13.85 19.08
N ALA A 163 5.02 -13.78 18.43
CA ALA A 163 5.72 -12.51 18.21
C ALA A 163 4.91 -11.54 17.33
N ALA A 164 4.27 -12.04 16.25
CA ALA A 164 3.39 -11.23 15.41
C ALA A 164 2.18 -10.68 16.18
N GLN A 165 1.57 -11.53 17.02
CA GLN A 165 0.46 -11.14 17.87
C GLN A 165 0.88 -10.07 18.88
N ARG A 166 2.05 -10.21 19.52
CA ARG A 166 2.58 -9.21 20.45
C ARG A 166 2.78 -7.84 19.80
N VAL A 167 3.30 -7.80 18.57
CA VAL A 167 3.42 -6.56 17.79
C VAL A 167 2.05 -5.92 17.56
N ASN A 168 1.03 -6.70 17.20
CA ASN A 168 -0.33 -6.18 16.99
C ASN A 168 -0.96 -5.67 18.29
N GLU A 169 -0.78 -6.39 19.40
CA GLU A 169 -1.26 -5.99 20.73
C GLU A 169 -0.63 -4.67 21.18
N LEU A 170 0.69 -4.54 21.06
CA LEU A 170 1.41 -3.31 21.41
C LEU A 170 0.98 -2.13 20.55
N ASN A 171 0.82 -2.32 19.23
CA ASN A 171 0.28 -1.29 18.35
C ASN A 171 -1.13 -0.83 18.77
N SER A 172 -2.00 -1.77 19.17
CA SER A 172 -3.34 -1.44 19.67
C SER A 172 -3.26 -0.68 21.01
N GLN A 173 -2.39 -1.08 21.93
CA GLN A 173 -2.21 -0.41 23.22
C GLN A 173 -1.64 1.00 23.05
N ILE A 174 -0.65 1.19 22.18
CA ILE A 174 -0.08 2.49 21.83
C ILE A 174 -1.15 3.41 21.25
N ALA A 175 -1.95 2.92 20.30
CA ALA A 175 -3.04 3.70 19.70
C ALA A 175 -4.05 4.15 20.77
N GLN A 176 -4.47 3.25 21.66
CA GLN A 176 -5.40 3.56 22.75
C GLN A 176 -4.80 4.55 23.77
N LYS A 177 -3.57 4.32 24.25
CA LYS A 177 -2.89 5.22 25.18
C LYS A 177 -2.63 6.59 24.57
N THR A 178 -2.26 6.67 23.29
CA THR A 178 -2.07 7.94 22.58
C THR A 178 -3.36 8.78 22.58
N VAL A 179 -4.51 8.14 22.40
CA VAL A 179 -5.81 8.82 22.48
C VAL A 179 -6.12 9.25 23.91
N ALA A 180 -5.93 8.38 24.91
CA ALA A 180 -6.19 8.68 26.31
C ALA A 180 -5.32 9.83 26.84
N LEU A 181 -4.01 9.80 26.53
CA LEU A 181 -3.05 10.84 26.89
C LEU A 181 -3.46 12.20 26.32
N LYS A 182 -3.86 12.26 25.04
CA LYS A 182 -4.37 13.50 24.42
C LYS A 182 -5.60 14.04 25.12
N ALA A 183 -6.53 13.16 25.52
CA ALA A 183 -7.71 13.56 26.28
C ALA A 183 -7.34 14.12 27.67
N ALA A 184 -6.36 13.52 28.34
CA ALA A 184 -5.85 13.98 29.63
C ALA A 184 -5.21 15.38 29.54
N HIS A 185 -4.33 15.61 28.55
CA HIS A 185 -3.75 16.94 28.29
C HIS A 185 -4.80 18.03 28.10
N LYS A 186 -5.91 17.70 27.43
CA LYS A 186 -7.01 18.64 27.20
C LYS A 186 -7.79 18.97 28.48
N ALA A 187 -7.85 18.05 29.43
CA ALA A 187 -8.63 18.20 30.66
C ALA A 187 -7.87 18.86 31.81
N ALA A 188 -6.60 18.51 32.03
CA ALA A 188 -5.86 18.86 33.25
C ALA A 188 -4.68 19.84 33.05
N GLY A 189 -4.34 20.22 31.81
CA GLY A 189 -3.13 21.02 31.53
C GLY A 189 -1.83 20.20 31.63
N ASN A 190 -0.69 20.73 31.15
CA ASN A 190 0.53 19.92 30.94
C ASN A 190 1.28 19.50 32.22
N ASP A 191 0.99 20.08 33.38
CA ASP A 191 1.77 19.90 34.61
C ASP A 191 1.13 18.91 35.60
N ASP A 192 0.29 17.99 35.12
CA ASP A 192 -0.30 16.93 35.94
C ASP A 192 0.62 15.70 35.99
N SER A 193 0.88 15.17 37.19
CA SER A 193 1.76 14.01 37.38
C SER A 193 1.22 12.73 36.71
N GLY A 194 -0.11 12.61 36.58
CA GLY A 194 -0.75 11.52 35.86
C GLY A 194 -0.49 11.57 34.36
N ILE A 195 -0.42 12.77 33.77
CA ILE A 195 -0.05 12.95 32.36
C ILE A 195 1.41 12.55 32.13
N VAL A 196 2.33 13.01 32.98
CA VAL A 196 3.74 12.64 32.90
C VAL A 196 3.92 11.11 33.02
N GLN A 197 3.14 10.47 33.89
CA GLN A 197 3.13 9.01 34.00
C GLN A 197 2.60 8.35 32.71
N MET A 198 1.52 8.85 32.12
CA MET A 198 0.98 8.33 30.86
C MET A 198 1.97 8.49 29.69
N ASP A 199 2.70 9.60 29.63
CA ASP A 199 3.77 9.83 28.66
C ASP A 199 4.89 8.80 28.82
N ALA A 200 5.34 8.57 30.07
CA ALA A 200 6.35 7.56 30.37
C ALA A 200 5.88 6.14 29.98
N GLU A 201 4.63 5.79 30.29
CA GLU A 201 4.05 4.50 29.89
C GLU A 201 3.94 4.35 28.36
N LEU A 202 3.59 5.43 27.65
CA LEU A 202 3.54 5.42 26.19
C LEU A 202 4.94 5.23 25.58
N ALA A 203 5.95 5.92 26.12
CA ALA A 203 7.34 5.76 25.71
C ALA A 203 7.85 4.33 25.96
N LEU A 204 7.51 3.73 27.10
CA LEU A 204 7.84 2.33 27.39
C LEU A 204 7.17 1.37 26.39
N LEU A 205 5.89 1.56 26.07
CA LEU A 205 5.21 0.73 25.06
C LEU A 205 5.86 0.85 23.67
N GLN A 206 6.34 2.03 23.30
CA GLN A 206 7.05 2.23 22.02
C GLN A 206 8.39 1.50 21.99
N ILE A 207 9.11 1.45 23.12
CA ILE A 207 10.34 0.67 23.25
C ILE A 207 10.02 -0.83 23.16
N ASP A 208 9.02 -1.31 23.90
CA ASP A 208 8.56 -2.70 23.84
C ASP A 208 8.14 -3.10 22.43
N LEU A 209 7.47 -2.20 21.69
CA LEU A 209 7.09 -2.43 20.30
C LEU A 209 8.32 -2.64 19.42
N ARG A 210 9.33 -1.79 19.55
CA ARG A 210 10.58 -1.91 18.78
C ARG A 210 11.32 -3.22 19.06
N ASP A 211 11.34 -3.65 20.32
CA ASP A 211 11.95 -4.92 20.71
C ASP A 211 11.15 -6.12 20.18
N ALA A 212 9.81 -6.05 20.27
CA ALA A 212 8.92 -7.06 19.72
C ALA A 212 9.02 -7.16 18.18
N GLU A 213 9.13 -6.04 17.47
CA GLU A 213 9.36 -6.00 16.02
C GLU A 213 10.71 -6.62 15.65
N THR A 214 11.75 -6.35 16.43
CA THR A 214 13.07 -6.94 16.24
C THR A 214 13.02 -8.46 16.40
N ALA A 215 12.40 -8.95 17.48
CA ALA A 215 12.21 -10.37 17.73
C ALA A 215 11.36 -11.03 16.63
N TYR A 216 10.27 -10.39 16.20
CA TYR A 216 9.43 -10.87 15.11
C TYR A 216 10.20 -10.97 13.80
N ASN A 217 10.99 -9.95 13.45
CA ASN A 217 11.80 -9.94 12.23
C ASN A 217 12.90 -11.03 12.24
N GLN A 218 13.51 -11.30 13.40
CA GLN A 218 14.45 -12.41 13.56
C GLN A 218 13.78 -13.77 13.31
N LYS A 219 12.62 -14.02 13.93
CA LYS A 219 11.84 -15.25 13.75
C LYS A 219 11.33 -15.40 12.31
N LYS A 220 10.87 -14.30 11.71
CA LYS A 220 10.46 -14.25 10.30
C LYS A 220 11.62 -14.62 9.37
N THR A 221 12.82 -14.11 9.64
CA THR A 221 14.03 -14.45 8.86
C THR A 221 14.36 -15.93 8.98
N ALA A 222 14.29 -16.50 10.19
CA ALA A 222 14.51 -17.94 10.39
C ALA A 222 13.52 -18.82 9.60
N LEU A 223 12.25 -18.39 9.49
CA LEU A 223 11.23 -19.10 8.75
C LEU A 223 11.34 -18.99 7.21
N ARG A 224 12.04 -17.97 6.69
CA ARG A 224 12.12 -17.72 5.23
C ARG A 224 12.84 -18.83 4.45
N HIS A 225 13.86 -19.42 5.06
CA HIS A 225 14.66 -20.47 4.41
C HIS A 225 14.06 -21.87 4.58
N LEU A 226 13.05 -22.02 5.45
CA LEU A 226 12.38 -23.30 5.65
C LEU A 226 11.42 -23.56 4.49
N GLN A 227 11.76 -24.56 3.69
CA GLN A 227 10.86 -25.10 2.68
C GLN A 227 9.97 -26.16 3.33
N VAL A 228 8.69 -26.10 3.04
CA VAL A 228 7.70 -27.07 3.51
C VAL A 228 6.95 -27.67 2.34
N VAL A 229 6.54 -28.92 2.51
CA VAL A 229 5.64 -29.63 1.62
C VAL A 229 4.36 -29.95 2.36
N ARG A 230 3.26 -30.02 1.64
CA ARG A 230 1.95 -30.34 2.21
C ARG A 230 1.46 -31.67 1.66
N SER A 231 0.77 -32.42 2.51
CA SER A 231 -0.14 -33.47 2.08
C SER A 231 -1.54 -32.87 1.94
N THR A 232 -2.24 -33.24 0.88
CA THR A 232 -3.56 -32.72 0.53
C THR A 232 -4.58 -33.84 0.46
N ASP A 233 -5.83 -33.53 0.80
CA ASP A 233 -6.93 -34.46 0.57
C ASP A 233 -7.39 -34.48 -0.90
N ALA A 234 -8.38 -35.30 -1.23
CA ALA A 234 -8.96 -35.40 -2.57
C ALA A 234 -9.62 -34.08 -3.05
N SER A 235 -9.87 -33.12 -2.14
CA SER A 235 -10.43 -31.79 -2.45
C SER A 235 -9.35 -30.71 -2.60
N GLY A 236 -8.06 -31.06 -2.38
CA GLY A 236 -6.93 -30.13 -2.43
C GLY A 236 -6.70 -29.33 -1.13
N ALA A 237 -7.41 -29.67 -0.05
CA ALA A 237 -7.25 -29.03 1.25
C ALA A 237 -6.00 -29.56 1.97
N THR A 238 -5.30 -28.68 2.69
CA THR A 238 -4.09 -29.03 3.44
C THR A 238 -4.43 -29.93 4.63
N LEU A 239 -3.93 -31.18 4.63
CA LEU A 239 -4.09 -32.12 5.74
C LEU A 239 -2.94 -32.02 6.74
N ALA A 240 -1.72 -32.05 6.24
CA ALA A 240 -0.51 -32.01 7.07
C ALA A 240 0.63 -31.30 6.34
N ILE A 241 1.47 -30.61 7.09
CA ILE A 241 2.63 -29.87 6.59
C ILE A 241 3.90 -30.43 7.21
N TYR A 242 4.88 -30.71 6.36
CA TYR A 242 6.17 -31.28 6.72
C TYR A 242 7.30 -30.38 6.24
N PRO A 243 8.42 -30.29 6.97
CA PRO A 243 9.66 -29.78 6.41
C PRO A 243 10.04 -30.58 5.17
N ALA A 244 10.48 -29.91 4.10
CA ALA A 244 10.78 -30.56 2.82
C ALA A 244 11.82 -31.71 2.96
N ASP A 245 12.74 -31.60 3.92
CA ASP A 245 13.79 -32.59 4.16
C ASP A 245 13.36 -33.76 5.07
N LYS A 246 12.22 -33.64 5.76
CA LYS A 246 11.69 -34.63 6.71
C LYS A 246 10.34 -35.22 6.26
N ALA A 247 9.97 -35.04 5.00
CA ALA A 247 8.67 -35.46 4.49
C ALA A 247 8.59 -37.00 4.30
N PRO A 248 7.52 -37.68 4.76
CA PRO A 248 7.35 -39.12 4.55
C PRO A 248 7.17 -39.46 3.08
N GLN A 249 7.86 -40.50 2.59
CA GLN A 249 7.80 -40.93 1.19
C GLN A 249 6.50 -41.68 0.84
N ASP A 250 5.80 -42.21 1.86
CA ASP A 250 4.62 -43.05 1.69
C ASP A 250 3.30 -42.27 1.53
N LEU A 251 3.35 -40.94 1.64
CA LEU A 251 2.18 -40.06 1.53
C LEU A 251 2.12 -39.38 0.17
N ALA A 252 0.91 -39.18 -0.34
CA ALA A 252 0.69 -38.29 -1.47
C ALA A 252 1.00 -36.84 -1.03
N LEU A 253 2.16 -36.34 -1.47
CA LEU A 253 2.63 -34.98 -1.23
C LEU A 253 2.42 -34.12 -2.47
N ASP A 254 2.14 -32.84 -2.26
CA ASP A 254 2.13 -31.84 -3.31
C ASP A 254 3.55 -31.70 -3.90
N GLU A 255 3.67 -31.66 -5.23
CA GLU A 255 4.94 -31.45 -5.92
C GLU A 255 5.53 -30.05 -5.65
N THR A 256 4.69 -29.12 -5.20
CA THR A 256 5.07 -27.74 -4.95
C THR A 256 5.80 -27.60 -3.62
N ARG A 257 6.98 -26.98 -3.64
CA ARG A 257 7.71 -26.57 -2.44
C ARG A 257 7.22 -25.20 -2.00
N TYR A 258 6.73 -25.11 -0.77
CA TYR A 258 6.18 -23.88 -0.21
C TYR A 258 7.18 -23.21 0.74
N ARG A 259 7.07 -21.88 0.85
CA ARG A 259 7.73 -21.06 1.87
C ARG A 259 6.69 -20.42 2.76
N LEU A 260 7.00 -20.26 4.04
CA LEU A 260 6.15 -19.50 4.96
C LEU A 260 6.36 -18.00 4.71
N ASN A 261 5.34 -17.36 4.15
CA ASN A 261 5.45 -15.98 3.67
C ASN A 261 4.86 -14.97 4.67
N LYS A 262 3.65 -15.24 5.17
CA LYS A 262 2.92 -14.34 6.09
C LYS A 262 2.40 -15.13 7.28
N LEU A 263 2.75 -14.70 8.49
CA LEU A 263 2.16 -15.20 9.73
C LEU A 263 0.97 -14.31 10.11
N ARG A 264 -0.16 -14.93 10.43
CA ARG A 264 -1.36 -14.28 10.96
C ARG A 264 -1.61 -14.77 12.39
N ALA A 265 -2.52 -14.14 13.11
CA ALA A 265 -2.86 -14.56 14.47
C ALA A 265 -3.40 -16.01 14.53
N ASN A 266 -4.20 -16.42 13.54
CA ASN A 266 -4.91 -17.71 13.54
C ASN A 266 -4.39 -18.69 12.48
N GLY A 267 -3.20 -18.47 11.93
CA GLY A 267 -2.62 -19.34 10.90
C GLY A 267 -1.54 -18.66 10.09
N PHE A 268 -1.14 -19.28 8.99
CA PHE A 268 -0.09 -18.76 8.13
C PHE A 268 -0.38 -19.00 6.65
N HIS A 269 0.28 -18.20 5.83
CA HIS A 269 0.20 -18.24 4.38
C HIS A 269 1.45 -18.91 3.81
N LEU A 270 1.22 -19.98 3.05
CA LEU A 270 2.21 -20.70 2.28
C LEU A 270 2.25 -20.16 0.85
N MET A 271 3.45 -19.81 0.40
CA MET A 271 3.72 -19.37 -0.97
C MET A 271 4.57 -20.43 -1.68
N GLY A 272 4.00 -21.08 -2.69
CA GLY A 272 4.69 -22.03 -3.58
C GLY A 272 4.88 -21.52 -5.01
N GLY A 273 4.33 -20.34 -5.32
CA GLY A 273 4.47 -19.64 -6.60
C GLY A 273 4.67 -18.15 -6.37
N GLY A 274 4.27 -17.28 -7.30
CA GLY A 274 4.35 -15.83 -7.09
C GLY A 274 3.06 -15.23 -6.54
N GLU A 275 3.17 -14.04 -5.93
CA GLU A 275 1.99 -13.29 -5.48
C GLU A 275 1.25 -12.65 -6.67
N VAL A 276 -0.07 -12.81 -6.67
CA VAL A 276 -1.00 -12.15 -7.59
C VAL A 276 -1.86 -11.14 -6.84
N VAL A 277 -2.62 -10.33 -7.57
CA VAL A 277 -3.55 -9.35 -6.98
C VAL A 277 -4.63 -10.04 -6.14
N GLY A 278 -5.13 -11.18 -6.61
CA GLY A 278 -6.16 -11.95 -5.92
C GLY A 278 -7.54 -11.31 -6.03
N ALA A 279 -8.45 -11.71 -5.15
CA ALA A 279 -9.84 -11.26 -5.19
C ALA A 279 -9.96 -9.76 -4.85
N ILE A 280 -10.57 -9.01 -5.77
CA ILE A 280 -10.97 -7.61 -5.58
C ILE A 280 -12.49 -7.58 -5.39
N PRO A 281 -13.02 -6.89 -4.37
CA PRO A 281 -14.46 -6.75 -4.20
C PRO A 281 -15.14 -6.22 -5.47
N GLU A 282 -16.19 -6.91 -5.90
CA GLU A 282 -17.00 -6.50 -7.05
C GLU A 282 -18.01 -5.42 -6.65
N GLY A 283 -18.38 -4.59 -7.62
CA GLY A 283 -19.43 -3.58 -7.45
C GLY A 283 -18.90 -2.20 -7.10
N LEU A 284 -19.84 -1.30 -6.82
CA LEU A 284 -19.52 0.09 -6.45
C LEU A 284 -19.21 0.19 -4.96
N PRO A 285 -18.25 1.04 -4.58
CA PRO A 285 -18.03 1.35 -3.17
C PRO A 285 -19.32 1.92 -2.57
N SER A 286 -19.66 1.48 -1.37
CA SER A 286 -20.83 2.00 -0.66
C SER A 286 -20.63 3.48 -0.34
N VAL A 287 -21.64 4.30 -0.62
CA VAL A 287 -21.64 5.71 -0.20
C VAL A 287 -21.82 5.74 1.32
N GLN A 288 -20.82 6.25 2.04
CA GLN A 288 -20.83 6.33 3.50
C GLN A 288 -20.36 7.71 3.95
N MET A 289 -20.99 8.26 4.99
CA MET A 289 -20.53 9.49 5.60
C MET A 289 -19.22 9.23 6.37
N PRO A 290 -18.16 10.02 6.14
CA PRO A 290 -16.93 9.93 6.93
C PRO A 290 -17.24 10.08 8.43
N ARG A 291 -16.75 9.16 9.26
CA ARG A 291 -16.97 9.23 10.71
C ARG A 291 -16.19 10.41 11.28
N PHE A 292 -16.90 11.43 11.75
CA PHE A 292 -16.30 12.60 12.38
C PHE A 292 -15.88 12.28 13.81
N SER A 293 -14.59 12.42 14.10
CA SER A 293 -14.05 12.44 15.45
C SER A 293 -13.28 13.76 15.63
N LEU A 294 -13.68 14.56 16.62
CA LEU A 294 -13.00 15.82 16.96
C LEU A 294 -11.55 15.56 17.39
N ASP A 295 -11.28 14.42 18.02
CA ASP A 295 -9.93 14.03 18.46
C ASP A 295 -9.05 13.63 17.27
N ALA A 296 -9.63 12.94 16.27
CA ALA A 296 -8.93 12.64 15.03
C ALA A 296 -8.68 13.91 14.20
N LEU A 297 -9.58 14.90 14.26
CA LEU A 297 -9.44 16.14 13.49
C LEU A 297 -8.16 16.89 13.89
N GLY A 298 -7.90 17.05 15.19
CA GLY A 298 -6.68 17.70 15.67
C GLY A 298 -5.39 16.96 15.29
N SER A 299 -5.41 15.63 15.33
CA SER A 299 -4.23 14.82 14.99
C SER A 299 -3.95 14.73 13.48
N LEU A 300 -5.00 14.79 12.67
CA LEU A 300 -4.89 14.74 11.21
C LEU A 300 -4.68 16.13 10.58
N LEU A 301 -4.98 17.23 11.27
CA LEU A 301 -4.95 18.57 10.69
C LEU A 301 -3.59 18.94 10.10
N SER A 302 -2.49 18.66 10.82
CA SER A 302 -1.14 18.95 10.34
C SER A 302 -0.80 18.13 9.08
N ALA A 303 -1.12 16.83 9.09
CA ALA A 303 -0.94 15.96 7.94
C ALA A 303 -1.82 16.40 6.75
N ALA A 304 -3.07 16.78 7.01
CA ALA A 304 -4.00 17.27 5.99
C ALA A 304 -3.53 18.59 5.36
N LEU A 305 -2.99 19.52 6.15
CA LEU A 305 -2.38 20.76 5.65
C LEU A 305 -1.18 20.48 4.74
N VAL A 306 -0.29 19.57 5.16
CA VAL A 306 0.87 19.19 4.35
C VAL A 306 0.40 18.50 3.06
N ILE A 307 -0.50 17.52 3.14
CA ILE A 307 -0.98 16.77 1.98
C ILE A 307 -1.77 17.66 1.03
N SER A 308 -2.60 18.57 1.52
CA SER A 308 -3.36 19.51 0.68
C SER A 308 -2.45 20.45 -0.08
N LEU A 309 -1.42 21.01 0.59
CA LEU A 309 -0.44 21.87 -0.05
C LEU A 309 0.41 21.08 -1.05
N VAL A 310 0.94 19.91 -0.67
CA VAL A 310 1.76 19.05 -1.53
C VAL A 310 0.99 18.57 -2.75
N GLY A 311 -0.23 18.07 -2.57
CA GLY A 311 -1.10 17.65 -3.66
C GLY A 311 -1.37 18.81 -4.62
N PHE A 312 -1.72 19.98 -4.09
CA PHE A 312 -1.93 21.16 -4.92
C PHE A 312 -0.66 21.59 -5.66
N MET A 313 0.51 21.58 -5.00
CA MET A 313 1.80 21.89 -5.61
C MET A 313 2.13 20.96 -6.77
N GLU A 314 1.87 19.66 -6.64
CA GLU A 314 2.09 18.69 -7.71
C GLU A 314 1.20 19.02 -8.92
N ALA A 315 -0.09 19.20 -8.68
CA ALA A 315 -1.05 19.42 -9.75
C ALA A 315 -0.87 20.75 -10.46
N ILE A 316 -0.59 21.85 -9.74
CA ILE A 316 -0.35 23.15 -10.37
C ILE A 316 0.96 23.13 -11.15
N SER A 317 1.96 22.35 -10.73
CA SER A 317 3.22 22.17 -11.48
C SER A 317 2.96 21.45 -12.80
N ILE A 318 2.14 20.39 -12.77
CA ILE A 318 1.70 19.68 -13.98
C ILE A 318 0.91 20.63 -14.87
N ALA A 319 -0.08 21.33 -14.31
CA ALA A 319 -0.92 22.26 -15.06
C ALA A 319 -0.05 23.33 -15.74
N LYS A 320 0.85 24.01 -15.01
CA LYS A 320 1.77 25.01 -15.58
C LYS A 320 2.64 24.44 -16.70
N ALA A 321 3.15 23.22 -16.55
CA ALA A 321 3.92 22.55 -17.61
C ALA A 321 3.07 22.27 -18.86
N VAL A 322 1.79 21.94 -18.69
CA VAL A 322 0.83 21.76 -19.79
C VAL A 322 0.49 23.10 -20.46
N ALA A 323 0.14 24.12 -19.68
CA ALA A 323 -0.19 25.45 -20.20
C ALA A 323 0.97 26.10 -20.95
N ALA A 324 2.21 25.87 -20.52
CA ALA A 324 3.39 26.33 -21.26
C ALA A 324 3.45 25.79 -22.70
N ARG A 325 2.89 24.59 -22.94
CA ARG A 325 2.80 23.98 -24.29
C ARG A 325 1.52 24.35 -25.03
N THR A 326 0.37 24.38 -24.34
CA THR A 326 -0.95 24.61 -24.96
C THR A 326 -1.31 26.09 -25.07
N ARG A 327 -0.55 26.98 -24.43
CA ARG A 327 -0.84 28.43 -24.29
C ARG A 327 -2.19 28.72 -23.63
N GLN A 328 -2.68 27.80 -22.81
CA GLN A 328 -3.89 27.99 -22.02
C GLN A 328 -3.60 28.79 -20.75
N ARG A 329 -4.61 29.52 -20.26
CA ARG A 329 -4.53 30.19 -18.95
C ARG A 329 -4.89 29.23 -17.85
N ILE A 330 -4.25 29.38 -16.69
CA ILE A 330 -4.53 28.59 -15.49
C ILE A 330 -4.91 29.55 -14.37
N ASP A 331 -6.01 29.24 -13.69
CA ASP A 331 -6.36 29.84 -12.42
C ASP A 331 -6.04 28.84 -11.28
N PRO A 332 -5.00 29.11 -10.47
CA PRO A 332 -4.64 28.25 -9.34
C PRO A 332 -5.76 28.07 -8.32
N ASN A 333 -6.64 29.07 -8.15
CA ASN A 333 -7.75 28.99 -7.21
C ASN A 333 -8.85 28.05 -7.73
N GLN A 334 -9.09 28.07 -9.03
CA GLN A 334 -10.03 27.14 -9.66
C GLN A 334 -9.54 25.70 -9.58
N GLU A 335 -8.23 25.48 -9.72
CA GLU A 335 -7.62 24.16 -9.49
C GLU A 335 -7.80 23.70 -8.04
N LEU A 336 -7.55 24.56 -7.05
CA LEU A 336 -7.81 24.27 -5.63
C LEU A 336 -9.26 23.88 -5.36
N ILE A 337 -10.22 24.63 -5.92
CA ILE A 337 -11.65 24.34 -5.77
C ILE A 337 -11.97 22.98 -6.39
N GLY A 338 -11.49 22.70 -7.60
CA GLY A 338 -11.73 21.43 -8.30
C GLY A 338 -11.19 20.23 -7.51
N GLN A 339 -9.97 20.34 -6.98
CA GLN A 339 -9.38 19.30 -6.14
C GLN A 339 -10.07 19.14 -4.80
N GLY A 340 -10.43 20.26 -4.17
CA GLY A 340 -11.18 20.29 -2.93
C GLY A 340 -12.49 19.53 -3.07
N LEU A 341 -13.26 19.85 -4.12
CA LEU A 341 -14.51 19.15 -4.45
C LEU A 341 -14.28 17.66 -4.75
N ALA A 342 -13.26 17.31 -5.53
CA ALA A 342 -12.96 15.91 -5.85
C ALA A 342 -12.65 15.09 -4.58
N ASN A 343 -11.86 15.65 -3.65
CA ASN A 343 -11.52 15.02 -2.38
C ASN A 343 -12.72 14.94 -1.41
N VAL A 344 -13.53 16.00 -1.33
CA VAL A 344 -14.78 15.98 -0.53
C VAL A 344 -15.72 14.90 -1.05
N VAL A 345 -16.04 14.90 -2.34
CA VAL A 345 -16.95 13.90 -2.94
C VAL A 345 -16.35 12.49 -2.82
N GLY A 346 -15.06 12.33 -3.10
CA GLY A 346 -14.35 11.05 -2.98
C GLY A 346 -14.40 10.47 -1.57
N SER A 347 -14.38 11.30 -0.54
CA SER A 347 -14.48 10.84 0.86
C SER A 347 -15.81 10.13 1.15
N PHE A 348 -16.91 10.54 0.52
CA PHE A 348 -18.20 9.86 0.65
C PHE A 348 -18.24 8.52 -0.09
N THR A 349 -17.33 8.30 -1.04
CA THR A 349 -17.19 7.05 -1.81
C THR A 349 -15.94 6.27 -1.42
N GLN A 350 -15.45 6.44 -0.18
CA GLN A 350 -14.33 5.70 0.41
C GLN A 350 -12.97 5.89 -0.30
N ALA A 351 -12.73 7.05 -0.94
CA ALA A 351 -11.47 7.35 -1.60
C ALA A 351 -10.40 7.85 -0.60
N PHE A 352 -9.13 7.57 -0.92
CA PHE A 352 -7.98 8.25 -0.34
C PHE A 352 -7.84 9.67 -0.90
N PRO A 353 -7.07 10.57 -0.24
CA PRO A 353 -6.75 11.87 -0.84
C PRO A 353 -6.15 11.72 -2.24
N VAL A 354 -6.70 12.46 -3.20
CA VAL A 354 -6.29 12.46 -4.61
C VAL A 354 -5.69 13.79 -5.04
N SER A 355 -4.87 13.75 -6.09
CA SER A 355 -4.30 14.91 -6.77
C SER A 355 -4.14 14.65 -8.28
N GLY A 356 -3.63 15.65 -9.00
CA GLY A 356 -3.20 15.54 -10.40
C GLY A 356 -2.13 14.47 -10.59
N SER A 357 -2.06 13.88 -11.79
CA SER A 357 -1.09 12.83 -12.12
C SER A 357 -0.32 13.18 -13.38
N PHE A 358 1.01 13.26 -13.25
CA PHE A 358 1.89 13.60 -14.37
C PHE A 358 1.76 12.60 -15.52
N SER A 359 1.79 11.29 -15.21
CA SER A 359 1.72 10.22 -16.21
C SER A 359 0.38 10.17 -16.92
N ARG A 360 -0.75 10.24 -16.19
CA ARG A 360 -2.09 10.23 -16.79
C ARG A 360 -2.34 11.47 -17.65
N THR A 361 -1.94 12.65 -17.19
CA THR A 361 -2.07 13.90 -17.96
C THR A 361 -1.23 13.84 -19.25
N ALA A 362 0.01 13.34 -19.17
CA ALA A 362 0.86 13.18 -20.35
C ALA A 362 0.27 12.22 -21.39
N VAL A 363 -0.25 11.07 -20.95
CA VAL A 363 -0.92 10.10 -21.85
C VAL A 363 -2.17 10.71 -22.48
N ASN A 364 -2.99 11.40 -21.69
CA ASN A 364 -4.21 12.03 -22.17
C ASN A 364 -3.92 13.09 -23.26
N MET A 365 -2.90 13.93 -23.04
CA MET A 365 -2.46 14.93 -24.02
C MET A 365 -1.85 14.30 -25.28
N ASN A 366 -0.99 13.29 -25.12
CA ASN A 366 -0.37 12.59 -26.25
C ASN A 366 -1.41 11.85 -27.10
N SER A 367 -2.54 11.49 -26.50
CA SER A 367 -3.70 10.91 -27.18
C SER A 367 -4.57 11.95 -27.90
N GLY A 368 -4.20 13.24 -27.84
CA GLY A 368 -4.89 14.32 -28.54
C GLY A 368 -6.07 14.93 -27.78
N ALA A 369 -6.24 14.66 -26.48
CA ALA A 369 -7.31 15.25 -25.69
C ALA A 369 -7.18 16.78 -25.62
N ARG A 370 -8.31 17.48 -25.83
CA ARG A 370 -8.38 18.96 -25.85
C ARG A 370 -9.30 19.56 -24.80
N THR A 371 -10.19 18.75 -24.22
CA THR A 371 -11.19 19.20 -23.24
C THR A 371 -11.22 18.25 -22.04
N GLY A 372 -11.78 18.71 -20.91
CA GLY A 372 -11.95 17.89 -19.71
C GLY A 372 -12.87 16.67 -19.88
N MET A 373 -13.62 16.58 -20.99
CA MET A 373 -14.48 15.43 -21.29
C MET A 373 -13.70 14.12 -21.36
N SER A 374 -12.41 14.15 -21.70
CA SER A 374 -11.56 12.96 -21.66
C SER A 374 -11.50 12.32 -20.27
N SER A 375 -11.50 13.15 -19.22
CA SER A 375 -11.48 12.68 -17.83
C SER A 375 -12.83 12.07 -17.43
N VAL A 376 -13.94 12.61 -17.93
CA VAL A 376 -15.29 12.04 -17.72
C VAL A 376 -15.39 10.67 -18.38
N ILE A 377 -14.94 10.53 -19.62
CA ILE A 377 -14.89 9.25 -20.33
C ILE A 377 -14.00 8.26 -19.58
N THR A 378 -12.85 8.72 -19.10
CA THR A 378 -11.94 7.88 -18.29
C THR A 378 -12.63 7.39 -17.01
N ALA A 379 -13.36 8.26 -16.30
CA ALA A 379 -14.11 7.88 -15.10
C ALA A 379 -15.20 6.85 -15.40
N LEU A 380 -15.91 6.98 -16.52
CA LEU A 380 -16.89 5.99 -16.97
C LEU A 380 -16.24 4.63 -17.29
N ILE A 381 -15.08 4.62 -17.96
CA ILE A 381 -14.35 3.39 -18.23
C ILE A 381 -13.90 2.71 -16.92
N VAL A 382 -13.41 3.50 -15.95
CA VAL A 382 -13.07 2.99 -14.61
C VAL A 382 -14.30 2.40 -13.93
N LEU A 383 -15.45 3.06 -14.02
CA LEU A 383 -16.71 2.56 -13.46
C LEU A 383 -17.10 1.20 -14.07
N VAL A 384 -17.02 1.07 -15.40
CA VAL A 384 -17.25 -0.20 -16.10
C VAL A 384 -16.24 -1.27 -15.66
N ALA A 385 -14.97 -0.89 -15.49
CA ALA A 385 -13.94 -1.81 -15.03
C ALA A 385 -14.22 -2.33 -13.61
N LEU A 386 -14.67 -1.47 -12.69
CA LEU A 386 -15.05 -1.86 -11.32
C LEU A 386 -16.27 -2.79 -11.30
N LEU A 387 -17.22 -2.60 -12.21
CA LEU A 387 -18.45 -3.41 -12.27
C LEU A 387 -18.24 -4.77 -12.94
N PHE A 388 -17.36 -4.89 -13.93
CA PHE A 388 -17.31 -6.08 -14.79
C PHE A 388 -15.92 -6.69 -15.00
N LEU A 389 -14.83 -5.94 -14.79
CA LEU A 389 -13.48 -6.37 -15.14
C LEU A 389 -12.60 -6.71 -13.93
N THR A 390 -13.05 -6.48 -12.69
CA THR A 390 -12.27 -6.84 -11.50
C THR A 390 -11.91 -8.33 -11.40
N PRO A 391 -12.76 -9.31 -11.80
CA PRO A 391 -12.39 -10.72 -11.74
C PRO A 391 -11.25 -11.07 -12.72
N LEU A 392 -11.17 -10.35 -13.85
CA LEU A 392 -10.11 -10.54 -14.83
C LEU A 392 -8.72 -10.17 -14.29
N LEU A 393 -8.65 -9.39 -13.22
CA LEU A 393 -7.40 -8.96 -12.60
C LEU A 393 -6.88 -9.93 -11.53
N TYR A 394 -7.63 -10.99 -11.20
CA TYR A 394 -7.27 -11.93 -10.13
C TYR A 394 -5.85 -12.49 -10.30
N HIS A 395 -5.52 -12.97 -11.51
CA HIS A 395 -4.25 -13.61 -11.82
C HIS A 395 -3.11 -12.64 -12.15
N LEU A 396 -3.33 -11.32 -12.09
CA LEU A 396 -2.28 -10.34 -12.37
C LEU A 396 -1.15 -10.47 -11.34
N PRO A 397 0.11 -10.76 -11.74
CA PRO A 397 1.22 -10.82 -10.80
C PRO A 397 1.49 -9.46 -10.17
N GLN A 398 1.73 -9.43 -8.86
CA GLN A 398 1.98 -8.17 -8.16
C GLN A 398 3.26 -7.45 -8.62
N ALA A 399 4.23 -8.17 -9.17
CA ALA A 399 5.46 -7.60 -9.72
C ALA A 399 5.25 -6.82 -11.04
N VAL A 400 4.06 -6.92 -11.64
CA VAL A 400 3.69 -6.17 -12.86
C VAL A 400 3.12 -4.79 -12.51
N LEU A 401 2.58 -4.64 -11.29
CA LEU A 401 2.07 -3.38 -10.75
C LEU A 401 3.20 -2.46 -10.29
#